data_AF-A0A7S3CH56-F1
#
_entry.id   AF-A0A7S3CH56-F1
#
_cell.length_a   1.000
_cell.length_b   1.000
_cell.length_c   1.000
_cell.angle_alpha   90.00
_cell.angle_beta   90.00
_cell.angle_gamma   90.00
#
_symmetry.space_group_name_H-M   'P 1'
#
loop_
_entity.id
_entity.type
_entity.pdbx_description
1 polymer ?
#
loop_
_entity_poly.entity_id
_entity_poly.type
_entity_poly.pdbx_seq_one_letter_code
_entity_poly.pdbx_strand_id
1 'polypeptide(L)'
;HKVVNGTVGEPLIPALCPLPFPVDPWGVEVITPNDLNGLKPLGGGRKRHYVVLGCGKTGVDTVVYLQRKMRVDPKRDITLIVPQVPWCYTRDGPRGPHGPMGLWAEVLKNGGDRDRALRELGRQGSLTPLFEGTEPTVCRYPVIGKDELQDVARVGHIVRRGRIRSVTRSGDQVSLNFRGRGGKVKVKAAADDVCLVNCCAPGPLLKKAVPPVFDGNIINLSLLFGPPVGFTMTIIGMIEASAQQGLLDASFCREEIGCEDPLALFAAYDIMDTSARSMMEVFLNLGLVAAIMRKDPAVTLRWLKRNRLSMYSIPFVQMNLAEKLHEISAKRSALGVSRGKARMALALARKIEGQAF
;
A
#
# COMPACT_ATOMS: atom_id res chain seq x y z
N HIS A 1 -11.54 -4.47 -29.96
CA HIS A 1 -10.52 -4.86 -28.97
C HIS A 1 -10.15 -3.64 -28.13
N LYS A 2 -10.24 -3.76 -26.79
CA LYS A 2 -9.85 -2.68 -25.87
C LYS A 2 -8.34 -2.63 -25.65
N VAL A 3 -7.82 -1.44 -25.41
CA VAL A 3 -6.41 -1.18 -25.05
C VAL A 3 -6.25 -1.28 -23.54
N VAL A 4 -5.27 -2.04 -23.06
CA VAL A 4 -4.96 -2.14 -21.63
C VAL A 4 -3.88 -1.11 -21.28
N ASN A 5 -4.23 -0.11 -20.48
CA ASN A 5 -3.31 0.91 -20.00
C ASN A 5 -2.68 0.52 -18.66
N GLY A 6 -1.45 0.01 -18.72
CA GLY A 6 -0.66 -0.35 -17.53
C GLY A 6 0.07 0.80 -16.85
N THR A 7 0.10 2.00 -17.45
CA THR A 7 0.92 3.12 -16.94
C THR A 7 0.34 3.77 -15.68
N VAL A 8 -0.92 3.50 -15.35
CA VAL A 8 -1.61 4.13 -14.19
C VAL A 8 -0.96 3.72 -12.86
N GLY A 9 -0.60 2.45 -12.71
CA GLY A 9 0.00 1.88 -11.50
C GLY A 9 1.51 1.67 -11.57
N GLU A 10 2.17 2.12 -12.64
CA GLU A 10 3.60 1.89 -12.86
C GLU A 10 4.44 2.44 -11.69
N PRO A 11 5.24 1.59 -11.01
CA PRO A 11 6.04 2.03 -9.90
C PRO A 11 7.20 2.90 -10.38
N LEU A 12 7.35 4.05 -9.74
CA LEU A 12 8.61 4.77 -9.76
C LEU A 12 9.60 4.03 -8.86
N ILE A 13 10.70 3.54 -9.42
CA ILE A 13 11.77 2.85 -8.69
C ILE A 13 12.95 3.80 -8.43
N PRO A 14 13.78 3.57 -7.38
CA PRO A 14 14.89 4.46 -7.08
C PRO A 14 15.89 4.66 -8.22
N ALA A 15 16.14 3.64 -9.03
CA ALA A 15 17.00 3.70 -10.21
C ALA A 15 16.53 4.73 -11.27
N LEU A 16 15.25 5.08 -11.26
CA LEU A 16 14.64 6.02 -12.22
C LEU A 16 14.25 7.35 -11.55
N CYS A 17 14.57 7.53 -10.26
CA CYS A 17 14.12 8.68 -9.49
C CYS A 17 15.29 9.40 -8.83
N PRO A 18 15.55 10.68 -9.18
CA PRO A 18 16.51 11.47 -8.43
C PRO A 18 16.02 11.69 -7.00
N LEU A 19 16.93 12.11 -6.12
CA LEU A 19 16.57 12.49 -4.77
C LEU A 19 15.58 13.67 -4.79
N PRO A 20 14.54 13.68 -3.94
CA PRO A 20 13.54 14.76 -3.88
C PRO A 20 14.04 16.01 -3.13
N PHE A 21 15.35 16.11 -2.93
CA PHE A 21 16.04 17.21 -2.26
C PHE A 21 17.47 17.33 -2.82
N PRO A 22 18.05 18.53 -2.79
CA PRO A 22 19.41 18.74 -3.24
C PRO A 22 20.44 18.06 -2.33
N VAL A 23 21.48 17.52 -2.95
CA VAL A 23 22.72 17.06 -2.32
C VAL A 23 23.84 17.96 -2.84
N ASP A 24 24.77 18.31 -1.96
CA ASP A 24 25.96 19.09 -2.30
C ASP A 24 26.69 18.50 -3.52
N PRO A 25 26.93 19.26 -4.60
CA PRO A 25 27.56 18.74 -5.81
C PRO A 25 29.00 18.26 -5.62
N TRP A 26 29.70 18.70 -4.56
CA TRP A 26 31.13 18.44 -4.36
C TRP A 26 31.45 17.29 -3.40
N GLY A 27 30.81 16.13 -3.59
CA GLY A 27 31.37 14.87 -3.07
C GLY A 27 30.68 14.25 -1.86
N VAL A 28 29.40 13.89 -2.02
CA VAL A 28 28.84 12.76 -1.25
C VAL A 28 28.35 11.73 -2.26
N GLU A 29 28.83 10.48 -2.14
CA GLU A 29 28.42 9.40 -3.04
C GLU A 29 26.91 9.15 -2.87
N VAL A 30 26.16 9.20 -3.96
CA VAL A 30 24.74 8.88 -3.98
C VAL A 30 24.52 7.71 -4.91
N ILE A 31 23.93 6.65 -4.37
CA ILE A 31 23.64 5.42 -5.09
C ILE A 31 22.20 5.00 -4.87
N THR A 32 21.76 4.02 -5.63
CA THR A 32 20.50 3.31 -5.45
C THR A 32 20.74 1.92 -4.84
N PRO A 33 19.70 1.24 -4.33
CA PRO A 33 19.84 -0.12 -3.84
C PRO A 33 20.40 -1.09 -4.90
N ASN A 34 20.11 -0.85 -6.18
CA ASN A 34 20.61 -1.69 -7.27
C ASN A 34 22.14 -1.61 -7.43
N ASP A 35 22.72 -0.44 -7.17
CA ASP A 35 24.15 -0.21 -7.33
C ASP A 35 24.99 -0.95 -6.27
N LEU A 36 24.38 -1.31 -5.12
CA LEU A 36 25.04 -2.02 -4.03
C LEU A 36 25.71 -3.33 -4.48
N ASN A 37 25.10 -4.04 -5.44
CA ASN A 37 25.60 -5.32 -5.92
C ASN A 37 26.91 -5.21 -6.73
N GLY A 38 27.31 -4.00 -7.16
CA GLY A 38 28.52 -3.74 -7.93
C GLY A 38 29.56 -2.85 -7.22
N LEU A 39 29.31 -2.46 -5.97
CA LEU A 39 30.19 -1.54 -5.26
C LEU A 39 31.57 -2.16 -4.99
N LYS A 40 32.60 -1.51 -5.50
CA LYS A 40 33.99 -1.87 -5.18
C LYS A 40 34.31 -1.46 -3.74
N PRO A 41 35.11 -2.26 -2.99
CA PRO A 41 35.63 -1.84 -1.69
C PRO A 41 36.36 -0.50 -1.79
N LEU A 42 36.33 0.29 -0.71
CA LEU A 42 37.19 1.47 -0.62
C LEU A 42 38.66 1.01 -0.50
N GLY A 43 39.58 1.80 -1.06
CA GLY A 43 41.01 1.56 -0.92
C GLY A 43 41.49 1.70 0.53
N GLY A 44 42.62 1.05 0.85
CA GLY A 44 43.29 1.24 2.14
C GLY A 44 42.54 0.68 3.36
N GLY A 45 41.66 -0.32 3.17
CA GLY A 45 40.91 -0.94 4.28
C GLY A 45 39.79 -0.08 4.86
N ARG A 46 39.48 1.06 4.23
CA ARG A 46 38.39 1.95 4.62
C ARG A 46 37.02 1.28 4.48
N LYS A 47 36.07 1.72 5.30
CA LYS A 47 34.68 1.23 5.30
C LYS A 47 33.73 2.35 4.94
N ARG A 48 32.73 2.04 4.11
CA ARG A 48 31.63 2.97 3.84
C ARG A 48 30.69 3.04 5.03
N HIS A 49 30.19 4.25 5.30
CA HIS A 49 29.05 4.50 6.17
C HIS A 49 27.81 4.75 5.31
N TYR A 50 26.86 3.81 5.34
CA TYR A 50 25.66 3.87 4.51
C TYR A 50 24.56 4.67 5.20
N VAL A 51 24.10 5.74 4.55
CA VAL A 51 22.93 6.49 4.98
C VAL A 51 21.74 6.08 4.11
N VAL A 52 20.89 5.20 4.63
CA VAL A 52 19.70 4.70 3.93
C VAL A 52 18.58 5.74 4.02
N LEU A 53 18.22 6.32 2.87
CA LEU A 53 17.29 7.44 2.78
C LEU A 53 15.85 6.96 2.63
N GLY A 54 15.22 6.63 3.76
CA GLY A 54 13.82 6.21 3.84
C GLY A 54 13.65 4.81 4.43
N CYS A 55 12.49 4.58 5.06
CA CYS A 55 12.17 3.33 5.75
C CYS A 55 10.92 2.63 5.19
N GLY A 56 10.61 2.86 3.90
CA GLY A 56 9.64 2.05 3.17
C GLY A 56 10.19 0.65 2.88
N LYS A 57 9.43 -0.19 2.15
CA LYS A 57 9.84 -1.58 1.89
C LYS A 57 11.24 -1.66 1.27
N THR A 58 11.53 -0.83 0.26
CA THR A 58 12.86 -0.74 -0.36
C THR A 58 13.97 -0.33 0.62
N GLY A 59 13.69 0.56 1.56
CA GLY A 59 14.66 0.96 2.59
C GLY A 59 14.93 -0.14 3.60
N VAL A 60 13.89 -0.87 4.01
CA VAL A 60 14.03 -2.08 4.86
C VAL A 60 14.84 -3.15 4.13
N ASP A 61 14.52 -3.45 2.87
CA ASP A 61 15.25 -4.42 2.05
C ASP A 61 16.72 -4.04 1.88
N THR A 62 17.00 -2.74 1.72
CA THR A 62 18.36 -2.21 1.66
C THR A 62 19.13 -2.47 2.96
N VAL A 63 18.53 -2.17 4.11
CA VAL A 63 19.13 -2.43 5.44
C VAL A 63 19.39 -3.93 5.64
N VAL A 64 18.45 -4.78 5.24
CA VAL A 64 18.59 -6.24 5.31
C VAL A 64 19.71 -6.72 4.38
N TYR A 65 19.78 -6.21 3.15
CA TYR A 65 20.80 -6.58 2.18
C TYR A 65 22.22 -6.18 2.65
N LEU A 66 22.39 -4.95 3.15
CA LEU A 66 23.66 -4.47 3.69
C LEU A 66 24.19 -5.40 4.80
N GLN A 67 23.31 -5.85 5.70
CA GLN A 67 23.68 -6.74 6.79
C GLN A 67 23.92 -8.18 6.34
N ARG A 68 22.94 -8.78 5.64
CA ARG A 68 22.95 -10.23 5.34
C ARG A 68 23.87 -10.60 4.20
N LYS A 69 23.99 -9.73 3.18
CA LYS A 69 24.79 -10.00 1.97
C LYS A 69 26.12 -9.28 2.00
N MET A 70 26.14 -7.99 2.29
CA MET A 70 27.40 -7.22 2.31
C MET A 70 28.15 -7.27 3.65
N ARG A 71 27.56 -7.87 4.70
CA ARG A 71 28.17 -8.03 6.04
C ARG A 71 28.58 -6.69 6.67
N VAL A 72 27.87 -5.61 6.36
CA VAL A 72 28.05 -4.28 6.96
C VAL A 72 27.64 -4.34 8.43
N ASP A 73 28.44 -3.73 9.33
CA ASP A 73 28.10 -3.65 10.75
C ASP A 73 26.92 -2.68 10.95
N PRO A 74 25.72 -3.15 11.31
CA PRO A 74 24.55 -2.29 11.43
C PRO A 74 24.65 -1.26 12.57
N LYS A 75 25.47 -1.53 13.60
CA LYS A 75 25.60 -0.64 14.75
C LYS A 75 26.49 0.56 14.44
N ARG A 76 27.50 0.37 13.60
CA ARG A 76 28.54 1.36 13.30
C ARG A 76 28.34 2.02 11.95
N ASP A 77 28.08 1.23 10.91
CA ASP A 77 28.27 1.62 9.52
C ASP A 77 26.95 1.88 8.78
N ILE A 78 25.80 1.87 9.48
CA ILE A 78 24.48 2.14 8.90
C ILE A 78 23.76 3.25 9.68
N THR A 79 23.26 4.24 8.95
CA THR A 79 22.27 5.21 9.43
C THR A 79 20.98 5.08 8.64
N LEU A 80 19.87 4.84 9.33
CA LEU A 80 18.54 4.75 8.71
C LEU A 80 17.73 6.03 8.95
N ILE A 81 17.31 6.68 7.86
CA ILE A 81 16.44 7.86 7.93
C ILE A 81 14.98 7.42 7.92
N VAL A 82 14.24 7.86 8.94
CA VAL A 82 12.85 7.48 9.19
C VAL A 82 12.00 8.76 9.21
N PRO A 83 11.45 9.19 8.06
CA PRO A 83 10.64 10.41 8.01
C PRO A 83 9.30 10.26 8.76
N GLN A 84 8.70 9.08 8.69
CA GLN A 84 7.47 8.68 9.37
C GLN A 84 7.62 7.22 9.77
N VAL A 85 7.08 6.82 10.92
CA VAL A 85 7.16 5.45 11.41
C VAL A 85 6.01 4.64 10.81
N PRO A 86 6.27 3.58 10.03
CA PRO A 86 5.19 2.84 9.40
C PRO A 86 4.63 1.74 10.31
N TRP A 87 3.31 1.55 10.22
CA TRP A 87 2.67 0.26 10.47
C TRP A 87 3.05 -0.70 9.34
N CYS A 88 3.41 -1.93 9.71
CA CYS A 88 3.75 -3.01 8.79
C CYS A 88 2.85 -4.21 9.03
N TYR A 89 2.40 -4.85 7.95
CA TYR A 89 1.73 -6.16 8.03
C TYR A 89 2.75 -7.24 8.36
N THR A 90 2.42 -8.06 9.34
CA THR A 90 3.24 -9.21 9.73
C THR A 90 3.11 -10.32 8.69
N ARG A 91 4.23 -10.77 8.13
CA ARG A 91 4.25 -11.84 7.12
C ARG A 91 3.62 -13.14 7.63
N ASP A 92 3.85 -13.44 8.90
CA ASP A 92 3.30 -14.60 9.61
C ASP A 92 2.05 -14.24 10.43
N GLY A 93 1.48 -13.07 10.18
CA GLY A 93 0.29 -12.59 10.86
C GLY A 93 -0.98 -13.36 10.48
N PRO A 94 -2.08 -13.06 11.16
CA PRO A 94 -3.41 -13.51 10.77
C PRO A 94 -3.67 -13.24 9.28
N ARG A 95 -4.13 -14.26 8.55
CA ARG A 95 -4.53 -14.15 7.15
C ARG A 95 -6.04 -13.86 7.04
N GLY A 96 -6.50 -13.48 5.85
CA GLY A 96 -7.93 -13.29 5.59
C GLY A 96 -8.48 -11.98 6.18
N PRO A 97 -9.57 -12.01 6.98
CA PRO A 97 -10.28 -10.81 7.44
C PRO A 97 -9.46 -10.00 8.46
N HIS A 98 -8.39 -10.58 9.00
CA HIS A 98 -7.42 -9.91 9.85
C HIS A 98 -6.10 -9.60 9.10
N GLY A 99 -6.04 -9.72 7.78
CA GLY A 99 -4.84 -9.40 6.97
C GLY A 99 -4.84 -7.97 6.41
N PRO A 100 -4.12 -7.70 5.30
CA PRO A 100 -4.09 -6.40 4.59
C PRO A 100 -5.44 -5.78 4.24
N MET A 101 -6.46 -6.63 4.10
CA MET A 101 -7.83 -6.27 3.78
C MET A 101 -8.70 -6.05 5.03
N GLY A 102 -8.22 -6.43 6.22
CA GLY A 102 -8.90 -6.24 7.50
C GLY A 102 -9.02 -4.78 7.91
N LEU A 103 -8.14 -3.91 7.37
CA LEU A 103 -8.17 -2.48 7.63
C LEU A 103 -9.53 -1.87 7.32
N TRP A 104 -10.16 -2.22 6.19
CA TRP A 104 -11.46 -1.61 5.84
C TRP A 104 -12.60 -2.11 6.71
N ALA A 105 -12.56 -3.38 7.11
CA ALA A 105 -13.55 -3.95 8.03
C ALA A 105 -13.44 -3.29 9.40
N GLU A 106 -12.21 -3.10 9.92
CA GLU A 106 -12.03 -2.39 11.18
C GLU A 106 -12.33 -0.89 11.07
N VAL A 107 -12.05 -0.23 9.94
CA VAL A 107 -12.48 1.15 9.71
C VAL A 107 -14.00 1.27 9.77
N LEU A 108 -14.73 0.37 9.12
CA LEU A 108 -16.19 0.34 9.14
C LEU A 108 -16.72 0.15 10.57
N LYS A 109 -16.19 -0.85 11.29
CA LYS A 109 -16.53 -1.15 12.69
C LYS A 109 -16.25 0.04 13.62
N ASN A 110 -15.17 0.77 13.39
CA ASN A 110 -14.77 1.96 14.14
C ASN A 110 -15.38 3.27 13.60
N GLY A 111 -16.45 3.18 12.81
CA GLY A 111 -17.22 4.36 12.37
C GLY A 111 -16.45 5.30 11.45
N GLY A 112 -15.45 4.79 10.73
CA GLY A 112 -14.59 5.57 9.83
C GLY A 112 -13.26 6.00 10.45
N ASP A 113 -13.01 5.75 11.73
CA ASP A 113 -11.73 6.09 12.38
C ASP A 113 -10.63 5.08 11.99
N ARG A 114 -9.80 5.50 11.03
CA ARG A 114 -8.69 4.70 10.53
C ARG A 114 -7.58 4.49 11.53
N ASP A 115 -7.27 5.49 12.35
CA ASP A 115 -6.15 5.39 13.29
C ASP A 115 -6.51 4.43 14.42
N ARG A 116 -7.76 4.47 14.89
CA ARG A 116 -8.30 3.46 15.81
C ARG A 116 -8.28 2.07 15.19
N ALA A 117 -8.69 1.91 13.93
CA ALA A 117 -8.65 0.64 13.23
C ALA A 117 -7.22 0.06 13.10
N LEU A 118 -6.23 0.92 12.79
CA LEU A 118 -4.82 0.50 12.72
C LEU A 118 -4.29 0.02 14.08
N ARG A 119 -4.62 0.72 15.17
CA ARG A 119 -4.24 0.29 16.52
C ARG A 119 -4.89 -1.03 16.91
N GLU A 120 -6.16 -1.23 16.56
CA GLU A 120 -6.88 -2.47 16.83
C GLU A 120 -6.27 -3.66 16.08
N LEU A 121 -5.96 -3.49 14.79
CA LEU A 121 -5.20 -4.48 14.02
C LEU A 121 -3.80 -4.73 14.58
N GLY A 122 -3.17 -3.71 15.19
CA GLY A 122 -1.94 -3.86 15.94
C GLY A 122 -2.10 -4.78 17.16
N ARG A 123 -3.16 -4.58 17.95
CA ARG A 123 -3.50 -5.44 19.11
C ARG A 123 -3.82 -6.88 18.69
N GLN A 124 -4.40 -7.08 17.51
CA GLN A 124 -4.72 -8.39 16.94
C GLN A 124 -3.48 -9.10 16.33
N GLY A 125 -2.33 -8.43 16.25
CA GLY A 125 -1.09 -8.99 15.70
C GLY A 125 -0.99 -8.97 14.17
N SER A 126 -1.99 -8.41 13.49
CA SER A 126 -2.03 -8.21 12.03
C SER A 126 -1.05 -7.15 11.55
N LEU A 127 -0.91 -6.10 12.37
CA LEU A 127 0.03 -5.01 12.15
C LEU A 127 1.05 -4.97 13.29
N THR A 128 2.23 -4.47 12.96
CA THR A 128 3.30 -4.22 13.92
C THR A 128 4.02 -2.92 13.58
N PRO A 129 4.42 -2.10 14.57
CA PRO A 129 5.34 -0.99 14.33
C PRO A 129 6.65 -1.50 13.73
N LEU A 130 7.23 -0.75 12.78
CA LEU A 130 8.59 -1.07 12.30
C LEU A 130 9.65 -0.95 13.42
N PHE A 131 9.40 -0.11 14.41
CA PHE A 131 10.29 0.10 15.54
C PHE A 131 9.51 -0.06 16.84
N GLU A 132 9.97 -0.97 17.69
CA GLU A 132 9.38 -1.23 18.99
C GLU A 132 9.35 0.05 19.86
N GLY A 133 8.28 0.21 20.64
CA GLY A 133 8.08 1.37 21.51
C GLY A 133 7.89 2.72 20.80
N THR A 134 7.76 2.74 19.47
CA THR A 134 7.56 3.97 18.70
C THR A 134 6.20 3.98 18.02
N GLU A 135 5.37 4.99 18.31
CA GLU A 135 4.04 5.13 17.71
C GLU A 135 4.12 5.30 16.18
N PRO A 136 3.49 4.42 15.39
CA PRO A 136 3.44 4.57 13.94
C PRO A 136 2.47 5.65 13.49
N THR A 137 2.80 6.33 12.40
CA THR A 137 2.05 7.48 11.87
C THR A 137 1.63 7.31 10.41
N VAL A 138 2.00 6.19 9.78
CA VAL A 138 1.66 5.92 8.39
C VAL A 138 1.45 4.43 8.17
N CYS A 139 0.53 4.05 7.28
CA CYS A 139 0.40 2.67 6.80
C CYS A 139 0.28 2.75 5.27
N ARG A 140 1.26 2.16 4.56
CA ARG A 140 1.28 2.04 3.08
C ARG A 140 1.41 0.58 2.65
N TYR A 141 0.75 -0.30 3.41
CA TYR A 141 0.75 -1.74 3.17
C TYR A 141 2.13 -2.42 3.06
N PRO A 142 3.19 -2.00 3.78
CA PRO A 142 4.43 -2.76 3.75
C PRO A 142 4.23 -4.09 4.48
N VAL A 143 4.82 -5.16 3.97
CA VAL A 143 4.86 -6.47 4.63
C VAL A 143 6.27 -6.68 5.18
N ILE A 144 6.36 -7.19 6.41
CA ILE A 144 7.62 -7.46 7.08
C ILE A 144 7.61 -8.80 7.82
N GLY A 145 8.70 -9.55 7.73
CA GLY A 145 8.98 -10.75 8.51
C GLY A 145 9.59 -10.40 9.88
N LYS A 146 9.48 -11.35 10.83
CA LYS A 146 10.08 -11.19 12.16
C LYS A 146 11.60 -11.05 12.10
N ASP A 147 12.23 -11.76 11.18
CA ASP A 147 13.66 -11.73 10.93
C ASP A 147 14.11 -10.38 10.32
N GLU A 148 13.33 -9.80 9.40
CA GLU A 148 13.57 -8.46 8.85
C GLU A 148 13.44 -7.38 9.93
N LEU A 149 12.47 -7.50 10.86
CA LEU A 149 12.33 -6.60 12.01
C LEU A 149 13.57 -6.63 12.92
N GLN A 150 14.10 -7.83 13.19
CA GLN A 150 15.31 -7.99 14.00
C GLN A 150 16.53 -7.32 13.36
N ASP A 151 16.68 -7.42 12.04
CA ASP A 151 17.76 -6.74 11.33
C ASP A 151 17.63 -5.21 11.41
N VAL A 152 16.42 -4.67 11.27
CA VAL A 152 16.19 -3.23 11.41
C VAL A 152 16.48 -2.78 12.85
N ALA A 153 16.10 -3.57 13.85
CA ALA A 153 16.34 -3.27 15.26
C ALA A 153 17.84 -3.24 15.64
N ARG A 154 18.71 -3.90 14.86
CA ARG A 154 20.18 -3.88 15.07
C ARG A 154 20.85 -2.59 14.62
N VAL A 155 20.17 -1.76 13.83
CA VAL A 155 20.74 -0.51 13.31
C VAL A 155 20.99 0.48 14.46
N GLY A 156 22.25 0.87 14.65
CA GLY A 156 22.66 1.71 15.79
C GLY A 156 22.30 3.18 15.63
N HIS A 157 22.03 3.65 14.40
CA HIS A 157 21.79 5.05 14.11
C HIS A 157 20.47 5.24 13.34
N ILE A 158 19.37 5.41 14.07
CA ILE A 158 18.05 5.68 13.49
C ILE A 158 17.71 7.17 13.69
N VAL A 159 17.47 7.89 12.59
CA VAL A 159 17.18 9.33 12.61
C VAL A 159 15.71 9.60 12.28
N ARG A 160 14.94 10.02 13.28
CA ARG A 160 13.50 10.35 13.19
C ARG A 160 13.26 11.87 13.24
N ARG A 161 13.76 12.60 12.24
CA ARG A 161 13.67 14.07 12.16
C ARG A 161 12.76 14.58 11.02
N GLY A 162 11.90 13.70 10.49
CA GLY A 162 11.03 14.03 9.36
C GLY A 162 11.74 13.94 8.02
N ARG A 163 11.25 14.68 7.02
CA ARG A 163 11.80 14.66 5.66
C ARG A 163 13.07 15.52 5.56
N ILE A 164 14.06 15.05 4.82
CA ILE A 164 15.26 15.83 4.49
C ILE A 164 14.88 17.00 3.57
N ARG A 165 15.49 18.17 3.84
CA ARG A 165 15.46 19.38 3.02
C ARG A 165 16.66 19.44 2.09
N SER A 166 17.85 19.10 2.58
CA SER A 166 19.08 19.05 1.80
C SER A 166 20.16 18.24 2.51
N VAL A 167 21.17 17.78 1.76
CA VAL A 167 22.41 17.22 2.32
C VAL A 167 23.56 18.13 1.94
N THR A 168 24.38 18.51 2.91
CA THR A 168 25.48 19.47 2.74
C THR A 168 26.80 18.87 3.24
N ARG A 169 27.90 19.16 2.57
CA ARG A 169 29.26 18.84 3.02
C ARG A 169 29.98 20.11 3.46
N SER A 170 30.74 20.03 4.55
CA SER A 170 31.60 21.13 5.01
C SER A 170 32.92 20.52 5.49
N GLY A 171 33.97 20.63 4.68
CA GLY A 171 35.23 19.92 4.91
C GLY A 171 35.00 18.41 4.94
N ASP A 172 35.37 17.78 6.04
CA ASP A 172 35.23 16.33 6.26
C ASP A 172 33.90 15.92 6.93
N GLN A 173 32.91 16.82 7.02
CA GLN A 173 31.63 16.53 7.68
C GLN A 173 30.45 16.59 6.72
N VAL A 174 29.70 15.49 6.61
CA VAL A 174 28.38 15.45 5.97
C VAL A 174 27.28 15.76 6.98
N SER A 175 26.31 16.58 6.58
CA SER A 175 25.15 16.93 7.39
C SER A 175 23.83 16.80 6.64
N LEU A 176 22.84 16.22 7.31
CA LEU A 176 21.47 16.10 6.86
C LEU A 176 20.64 17.24 7.44
N ASN A 177 20.13 18.13 6.60
CA ASN A 177 19.26 19.23 7.01
C ASN A 177 17.82 18.81 6.80
N PHE A 178 16.99 18.88 7.84
CA PHE A 178 15.59 18.43 7.80
C PHE A 178 14.62 19.59 7.61
N ARG A 179 13.43 19.28 7.07
CA ARG A 179 12.33 20.24 6.94
C ARG A 179 11.70 20.52 8.31
N GLY A 180 11.09 21.70 8.46
CA GLY A 180 10.38 22.09 9.68
C GLY A 180 11.30 22.12 10.90
N ARG A 181 10.84 21.56 12.03
CA ARG A 181 11.58 21.53 13.31
C ARG A 181 12.60 20.40 13.41
N GLY A 182 12.88 19.68 12.31
CA GLY A 182 13.79 18.54 12.30
C GLY A 182 15.27 18.88 12.51
N GLY A 183 15.66 20.14 12.25
CA GLY A 183 17.02 20.64 12.48
C GLY A 183 18.07 20.00 11.57
N LYS A 184 19.31 19.90 12.08
CA LYS A 184 20.48 19.39 11.35
C LYS A 184 21.08 18.20 12.11
N VAL A 185 21.45 17.14 11.39
CA VAL A 185 22.13 15.96 11.95
C VAL A 185 23.43 15.73 11.21
N LYS A 186 24.53 15.61 11.96
CA LYS A 186 25.85 15.23 11.43
C LYS A 186 25.92 13.71 11.25
N VAL A 187 26.41 13.25 10.10
CA VAL A 187 26.68 11.82 9.88
C VAL A 187 27.97 11.46 10.63
N LYS A 188 27.99 10.31 11.30
CA LYS A 188 29.12 9.88 12.15
C LYS A 188 30.21 9.15 11.34
N ALA A 189 30.66 9.76 10.25
CA ALA A 189 31.73 9.25 9.41
C ALA A 189 32.42 10.42 8.68
N ALA A 190 33.67 10.19 8.24
CA ALA A 190 34.39 11.09 7.34
C ALA A 190 33.60 11.25 6.04
N ALA A 191 33.63 12.45 5.45
CA ALA A 191 32.77 12.77 4.32
C ALA A 191 32.99 11.85 3.11
N ASP A 192 34.25 11.44 2.89
CA ASP A 192 34.62 10.55 1.80
C ASP A 192 34.25 9.07 2.04
N ASP A 193 33.81 8.73 3.24
CA ASP A 193 33.29 7.39 3.58
C ASP A 193 31.76 7.34 3.54
N VAL A 194 31.07 8.47 3.44
CA VAL A 194 29.60 8.53 3.44
C VAL A 194 29.03 8.15 2.08
N CYS A 195 28.14 7.16 2.08
CA CYS A 195 27.41 6.70 0.91
C CYS A 195 25.90 6.83 1.17
N LEU A 196 25.21 7.72 0.44
CA LEU A 196 23.77 7.88 0.51
C LEU A 196 23.08 6.83 -0.37
N VAL A 197 22.22 6.00 0.22
CA VAL A 197 21.42 5.02 -0.53
C VAL A 197 20.00 5.56 -0.71
N ASN A 198 19.69 6.00 -1.93
CA ASN A 198 18.40 6.56 -2.31
C ASN A 198 17.30 5.49 -2.24
N CYS A 199 16.51 5.53 -1.17
CA CYS A 199 15.29 4.72 -1.02
C CYS A 199 14.04 5.61 -1.00
N CYS A 200 14.12 6.81 -1.59
CA CYS A 200 13.09 7.84 -1.54
C CYS A 200 12.02 7.70 -2.63
N ALA A 201 12.14 6.68 -3.49
CA ALA A 201 11.15 6.41 -4.51
C ALA A 201 9.77 6.27 -3.86
N PRO A 202 8.75 6.95 -4.39
CA PRO A 202 7.51 7.14 -3.65
C PRO A 202 6.63 5.88 -3.61
N GLY A 203 6.96 4.84 -4.39
CA GLY A 203 6.24 3.58 -4.52
C GLY A 203 5.29 3.53 -5.73
N PRO A 204 4.54 2.42 -5.92
CA PRO A 204 3.48 2.34 -6.93
C PRO A 204 2.25 3.18 -6.54
N LEU A 205 1.39 3.47 -7.53
CA LEU A 205 0.01 3.95 -7.34
C LEU A 205 -0.13 5.33 -6.67
N LEU A 206 0.66 6.31 -7.11
CA LEU A 206 0.72 7.65 -6.51
C LEU A 206 0.05 8.76 -7.32
N LYS A 207 -0.58 8.40 -8.45
CA LYS A 207 -1.21 9.40 -9.32
C LYS A 207 -2.43 9.99 -8.60
N LYS A 208 -2.44 11.32 -8.45
CA LYS A 208 -3.48 12.08 -7.74
C LYS A 208 -4.87 12.01 -8.38
N ALA A 209 -4.94 11.64 -9.66
CA ALA A 209 -6.19 11.42 -10.37
C ALA A 209 -6.13 10.01 -10.97
N VAL A 210 -6.90 9.10 -10.37
CA VAL A 210 -7.00 7.73 -10.86
C VAL A 210 -8.10 7.70 -11.93
N PRO A 211 -7.79 7.37 -13.20
CA PRO A 211 -8.80 7.34 -14.24
C PRO A 211 -9.80 6.20 -13.99
N PRO A 212 -11.02 6.28 -14.58
CA PRO A 212 -11.99 5.19 -14.54
C PRO A 212 -11.37 3.87 -15.01
N VAL A 213 -11.75 2.75 -14.38
CA VAL A 213 -11.23 1.43 -14.76
C VAL A 213 -11.61 1.08 -16.19
N PHE A 214 -12.86 1.33 -16.55
CA PHE A 214 -13.38 1.15 -17.90
C PHE A 214 -13.68 2.53 -18.49
N ASP A 215 -12.92 2.94 -19.49
CA ASP A 215 -13.02 4.25 -20.13
C ASP A 215 -13.12 4.08 -21.64
N GLY A 216 -14.34 3.81 -22.11
CA GLY A 216 -14.62 3.49 -23.51
C GLY A 216 -13.81 2.28 -24.00
N ASN A 217 -12.86 2.53 -24.92
CA ASN A 217 -12.00 1.50 -25.48
C ASN A 217 -10.71 1.27 -24.68
N ILE A 218 -10.55 1.91 -23.52
CA ILE A 218 -9.38 1.77 -22.64
C ILE A 218 -9.79 1.06 -21.35
N ILE A 219 -8.99 0.07 -20.93
CA ILE A 219 -9.04 -0.52 -19.59
C ILE A 219 -7.83 0.02 -18.82
N ASN A 220 -8.07 0.89 -17.85
CA ASN A 220 -7.02 1.38 -16.97
C ASN A 220 -6.79 0.37 -15.84
N LEU A 221 -5.53 -0.04 -15.64
CA LEU A 221 -5.14 -0.93 -14.53
C LEU A 221 -5.06 -0.17 -13.20
N SER A 222 -6.17 0.47 -12.82
CA SER A 222 -6.39 1.14 -11.53
C SER A 222 -6.72 0.11 -10.44
N LEU A 223 -6.55 0.46 -9.17
CA LEU A 223 -7.00 -0.40 -8.09
C LEU A 223 -8.53 -0.39 -7.96
N LEU A 224 -9.15 -1.54 -7.68
CA LEU A 224 -10.55 -1.63 -7.20
C LEU A 224 -10.58 -1.91 -5.69
N PHE A 225 -9.52 -2.54 -5.19
CA PHE A 225 -9.32 -2.94 -3.80
C PHE A 225 -7.86 -2.65 -3.43
N GLY A 226 -7.54 -2.58 -2.14
CA GLY A 226 -6.12 -2.57 -1.75
C GLY A 226 -5.41 -3.91 -2.00
N PRO A 227 -4.11 -3.96 -1.66
CA PRO A 227 -3.26 -5.11 -1.98
C PRO A 227 -3.81 -6.46 -1.45
N PRO A 228 -3.58 -7.57 -2.19
CA PRO A 228 -2.63 -7.69 -3.29
C PRO A 228 -3.16 -7.21 -4.65
N VAL A 229 -2.34 -6.48 -5.40
CA VAL A 229 -2.69 -5.88 -6.70
C VAL A 229 -3.19 -6.92 -7.70
N GLY A 230 -2.61 -8.13 -7.69
CA GLY A 230 -3.01 -9.23 -8.57
C GLY A 230 -4.48 -9.65 -8.43
N PHE A 231 -5.08 -9.48 -7.25
CA PHE A 231 -6.51 -9.76 -7.06
C PHE A 231 -7.37 -8.76 -7.84
N THR A 232 -7.11 -7.46 -7.70
CA THR A 232 -7.79 -6.45 -8.53
C THR A 232 -7.63 -6.73 -10.01
N MET A 233 -6.41 -7.00 -10.49
CA MET A 233 -6.19 -7.20 -11.93
C MET A 233 -6.98 -8.39 -12.47
N THR A 234 -7.10 -9.46 -11.67
CA THR A 234 -7.92 -10.63 -12.01
C THR A 234 -9.41 -10.26 -12.10
N ILE A 235 -9.89 -9.45 -11.15
CA ILE A 235 -11.28 -9.00 -11.13
C ILE A 235 -11.61 -8.10 -12.32
N ILE A 236 -10.72 -7.17 -12.68
CA ILE A 236 -10.89 -6.31 -13.88
C ILE A 236 -11.01 -7.19 -15.14
N GLY A 237 -10.11 -8.16 -15.32
CA GLY A 237 -10.17 -9.08 -16.47
C GLY A 237 -11.47 -9.90 -16.50
N MET A 238 -11.94 -10.35 -15.33
CA MET A 238 -13.21 -11.09 -15.24
C MET A 238 -14.42 -10.23 -15.51
N ILE A 239 -14.46 -8.98 -15.04
CA ILE A 239 -15.54 -8.03 -15.35
C ILE A 239 -15.60 -7.79 -16.86
N GLU A 240 -14.46 -7.50 -17.50
CA GLU A 240 -14.40 -7.30 -18.96
C GLU A 240 -14.87 -8.54 -19.72
N ALA A 241 -14.37 -9.73 -19.36
CA ALA A 241 -14.78 -10.97 -20.01
C ALA A 241 -16.29 -11.24 -19.86
N SER A 242 -16.85 -10.91 -18.69
CA SER A 242 -18.28 -11.04 -18.42
C SER A 242 -19.11 -10.04 -19.22
N ALA A 243 -18.59 -8.81 -19.41
CA ALA A 243 -19.21 -7.80 -20.25
C ALA A 243 -19.26 -8.24 -21.72
N GLN A 244 -18.13 -8.73 -22.26
CA GLN A 244 -18.04 -9.20 -23.64
C GLN A 244 -18.97 -10.39 -23.93
N GLN A 245 -19.22 -11.22 -22.93
CA GLN A 245 -20.11 -12.38 -23.05
C GLN A 245 -21.58 -12.04 -22.73
N GLY A 246 -21.91 -10.79 -22.43
CA GLY A 246 -23.28 -10.40 -22.05
C GLY A 246 -23.76 -11.03 -20.73
N LEU A 247 -22.84 -11.41 -19.85
CA LEU A 247 -23.14 -12.09 -18.58
C LEU A 247 -23.39 -11.14 -17.42
N LEU A 248 -23.04 -9.86 -17.56
CA LEU A 248 -23.33 -8.85 -16.54
C LEU A 248 -24.84 -8.68 -16.39
N ASP A 249 -25.31 -8.54 -15.15
CA ASP A 249 -26.72 -8.30 -14.86
C ASP A 249 -27.09 -6.82 -15.06
N ALA A 250 -27.20 -6.44 -16.33
CA ALA A 250 -27.57 -5.08 -16.71
C ALA A 250 -29.02 -4.71 -16.32
N SER A 251 -29.93 -5.69 -16.27
CA SER A 251 -31.32 -5.49 -15.80
C SER A 251 -31.35 -4.99 -14.36
N PHE A 252 -30.65 -5.69 -13.46
CA PHE A 252 -30.54 -5.26 -12.07
C PHE A 252 -29.90 -3.86 -11.95
N CYS A 253 -28.87 -3.56 -12.74
CA CYS A 253 -28.23 -2.23 -12.71
C CYS A 253 -29.20 -1.12 -13.12
N ARG A 254 -30.02 -1.32 -14.16
CA ARG A 254 -31.02 -0.34 -14.58
C ARG A 254 -32.15 -0.19 -13.58
N GLU A 255 -32.73 -1.30 -13.15
CA GLU A 255 -33.97 -1.34 -12.36
C GLU A 255 -33.74 -0.93 -10.90
N GLU A 256 -32.65 -1.42 -10.28
CA GLU A 256 -32.43 -1.25 -8.83
C GLU A 256 -31.41 -0.15 -8.50
N ILE A 257 -30.45 0.11 -9.41
CA ILE A 257 -29.39 1.11 -9.20
C ILE A 257 -29.66 2.38 -10.02
N GLY A 258 -30.38 2.28 -11.14
CA GLY A 258 -30.62 3.39 -12.07
C GLY A 258 -29.41 3.67 -12.96
N CYS A 259 -28.66 2.63 -13.36
CA CYS A 259 -27.46 2.76 -14.18
C CYS A 259 -27.55 1.89 -15.45
N GLU A 260 -27.46 2.55 -16.61
CA GLU A 260 -27.50 1.92 -17.94
C GLU A 260 -26.22 1.14 -18.28
N ASP A 261 -25.06 1.64 -17.84
CA ASP A 261 -23.76 1.02 -18.08
C ASP A 261 -23.19 0.42 -16.77
N PRO A 262 -23.29 -0.91 -16.58
CA PRO A 262 -22.75 -1.57 -15.40
C PRO A 262 -21.24 -1.34 -15.18
N LEU A 263 -20.46 -1.09 -16.24
CA LEU A 263 -19.01 -0.89 -16.11
C LEU A 263 -18.69 0.44 -15.44
N ALA A 264 -19.52 1.46 -15.63
CA ALA A 264 -19.37 2.79 -15.02
C ALA A 264 -19.58 2.78 -13.49
N LEU A 265 -20.16 1.71 -12.93
CA LEU A 265 -20.36 1.57 -11.48
C LEU A 265 -19.06 1.26 -10.72
N PHE A 266 -18.07 0.67 -11.39
CA PHE A 266 -16.79 0.33 -10.75
C PHE A 266 -15.90 1.55 -10.61
N ALA A 267 -15.67 1.97 -9.37
CA ALA A 267 -14.85 3.13 -9.08
C ALA A 267 -13.41 2.72 -8.73
N ALA A 268 -12.44 3.47 -9.24
CA ALA A 268 -11.06 3.29 -8.86
C ALA A 268 -10.84 3.64 -7.37
N TYR A 269 -10.15 2.76 -6.66
CA TYR A 269 -9.72 2.94 -5.28
C TYR A 269 -8.38 3.67 -5.24
N ASP A 270 -8.35 4.84 -4.60
CA ASP A 270 -7.11 5.54 -4.29
C ASP A 270 -6.54 5.01 -2.96
N ILE A 271 -5.45 4.24 -3.06
CA ILE A 271 -4.73 3.67 -1.91
C ILE A 271 -4.09 4.72 -1.01
N MET A 272 -3.92 5.95 -1.52
CA MET A 272 -3.38 7.08 -0.79
C MET A 272 -4.46 7.91 -0.09
N ASP A 273 -5.73 7.80 -0.52
CA ASP A 273 -6.86 8.43 0.17
C ASP A 273 -7.23 7.62 1.41
N THR A 274 -6.86 8.15 2.58
CA THR A 274 -7.08 7.54 3.89
C THR A 274 -8.45 7.85 4.48
N SER A 275 -9.37 8.44 3.73
CA SER A 275 -10.73 8.71 4.20
C SER A 275 -11.55 7.42 4.33
N ALA A 276 -12.47 7.41 5.31
CA ALA A 276 -13.46 6.34 5.43
C ALA A 276 -14.23 6.13 4.12
N ARG A 277 -14.61 7.22 3.45
CA ARG A 277 -15.30 7.20 2.16
C ARG A 277 -14.56 6.38 1.11
N SER A 278 -13.27 6.64 0.87
CA SER A 278 -12.47 5.88 -0.10
C SER A 278 -12.40 4.40 0.26
N MET A 279 -12.25 4.10 1.55
CA MET A 279 -12.21 2.74 2.04
C MET A 279 -13.53 1.99 1.90
N MET A 280 -14.69 2.67 1.97
CA MET A 280 -15.99 2.04 1.72
C MET A 280 -16.21 1.69 0.25
N GLU A 281 -15.50 2.36 -0.67
CA GLU A 281 -15.55 2.05 -2.09
C GLU A 281 -15.11 0.61 -2.37
N VAL A 282 -14.19 0.08 -1.57
CA VAL A 282 -13.73 -1.31 -1.66
C VAL A 282 -14.90 -2.28 -1.47
N PHE A 283 -15.77 -2.04 -0.49
CA PHE A 283 -16.94 -2.88 -0.24
C PHE A 283 -18.01 -2.71 -1.32
N LEU A 284 -18.20 -1.50 -1.84
CA LEU A 284 -19.12 -1.26 -2.96
C LEU A 284 -18.66 -1.99 -4.22
N ASN A 285 -17.37 -1.90 -4.56
CA ASN A 285 -16.77 -2.65 -5.67
C ASN A 285 -16.91 -4.16 -5.47
N LEU A 286 -16.69 -4.68 -4.26
CA LEU A 286 -16.90 -6.10 -3.95
C LEU A 286 -18.38 -6.50 -4.09
N GLY A 287 -19.29 -5.65 -3.62
CA GLY A 287 -20.73 -5.83 -3.77
C GLY A 287 -21.15 -5.88 -5.23
N LEU A 288 -20.63 -4.96 -6.05
CA LEU A 288 -20.86 -4.94 -7.50
C LEU A 288 -20.35 -6.22 -8.15
N VAL A 289 -19.10 -6.64 -7.86
CA VAL A 289 -18.57 -7.92 -8.35
C VAL A 289 -19.53 -9.06 -8.00
N ALA A 290 -19.89 -9.20 -6.73
CA ALA A 290 -20.75 -10.28 -6.25
C ALA A 290 -22.13 -10.27 -6.91
N ALA A 291 -22.75 -9.09 -7.04
CA ALA A 291 -24.14 -8.94 -7.44
C ALA A 291 -24.35 -8.86 -8.95
N ILE A 292 -23.40 -8.33 -9.73
CA ILE A 292 -23.66 -7.98 -11.14
C ILE A 292 -22.77 -8.73 -12.13
N MET A 293 -21.67 -9.36 -11.70
CA MET A 293 -20.78 -10.08 -12.62
C MET A 293 -21.47 -11.28 -13.29
N ARG A 294 -22.50 -11.82 -12.63
CA ARG A 294 -23.43 -12.84 -13.14
C ARG A 294 -24.84 -12.49 -12.67
N LYS A 295 -25.85 -12.92 -13.44
CA LYS A 295 -27.26 -12.81 -13.02
C LYS A 295 -27.55 -13.53 -11.71
N ASP A 296 -27.06 -14.77 -11.57
CA ASP A 296 -27.05 -15.50 -10.30
C ASP A 296 -25.77 -15.15 -9.50
N PRO A 297 -25.89 -14.41 -8.37
CA PRO A 297 -24.74 -14.06 -7.54
C PRO A 297 -23.99 -15.28 -7.01
N ALA A 298 -24.67 -16.42 -6.81
CA ALA A 298 -24.06 -17.64 -6.28
C ALA A 298 -22.92 -18.14 -7.17
N VAL A 299 -23.01 -17.95 -8.49
CA VAL A 299 -21.95 -18.31 -9.44
C VAL A 299 -20.68 -17.49 -9.17
N THR A 300 -20.82 -16.18 -9.01
CA THR A 300 -19.69 -15.29 -8.71
C THR A 300 -19.09 -15.60 -7.35
N LEU A 301 -19.92 -15.79 -6.32
CA LEU A 301 -19.46 -16.10 -4.97
C LEU A 301 -18.69 -17.42 -4.89
N ARG A 302 -19.18 -18.47 -5.57
CA ARG A 302 -18.44 -19.75 -5.71
C ARG A 302 -17.09 -19.57 -6.39
N TRP A 303 -17.04 -18.74 -7.44
CA TRP A 303 -15.79 -18.45 -8.13
C TRP A 303 -14.81 -17.69 -7.23
N LEU A 304 -15.27 -16.70 -6.46
CA LEU A 304 -14.44 -15.98 -5.48
C LEU A 304 -13.83 -16.94 -4.46
N LYS A 305 -14.60 -17.88 -3.90
CA LYS A 305 -14.06 -18.89 -2.95
C LYS A 305 -13.04 -19.84 -3.59
N ARG A 306 -13.09 -20.09 -4.89
CA ARG A 306 -12.14 -20.98 -5.59
C ARG A 306 -10.92 -20.25 -6.14
N ASN A 307 -10.97 -18.93 -6.24
CA ASN A 307 -9.88 -18.14 -6.79
C ASN A 307 -8.78 -17.97 -5.74
N ARG A 308 -7.59 -18.54 -6.00
CA ARG A 308 -6.40 -18.45 -5.12
C ARG A 308 -5.91 -17.02 -4.82
N LEU A 309 -6.29 -16.05 -5.63
CA LEU A 309 -5.99 -14.62 -5.42
C LEU A 309 -7.09 -13.91 -4.63
N SER A 310 -8.26 -14.53 -4.48
CA SER A 310 -9.31 -14.01 -3.62
C SER A 310 -9.02 -14.34 -2.16
N MET A 311 -9.19 -13.35 -1.30
CA MET A 311 -9.12 -13.55 0.15
C MET A 311 -10.19 -14.52 0.67
N TYR A 312 -11.28 -14.71 -0.07
CA TYR A 312 -12.37 -15.62 0.30
C TYR A 312 -12.07 -17.08 -0.02
N SER A 313 -10.94 -17.38 -0.66
CA SER A 313 -10.44 -18.75 -0.79
C SER A 313 -9.72 -19.24 0.45
N ILE A 314 -9.50 -18.39 1.45
CA ILE A 314 -8.86 -18.77 2.71
C ILE A 314 -9.91 -19.49 3.58
N PRO A 315 -9.61 -20.70 4.10
CA PRO A 315 -10.53 -21.42 4.97
C PRO A 315 -11.01 -20.58 6.15
N PHE A 316 -12.29 -20.75 6.52
CA PHE A 316 -12.95 -20.08 7.65
C PHE A 316 -13.11 -18.55 7.53
N VAL A 317 -12.73 -17.95 6.41
CA VAL A 317 -12.99 -16.54 6.14
C VAL A 317 -14.42 -16.36 5.66
N GLN A 318 -15.24 -15.71 6.47
CA GLN A 318 -16.59 -15.30 6.06
C GLN A 318 -16.55 -13.95 5.33
N MET A 319 -17.36 -13.84 4.27
CA MET A 319 -17.42 -12.64 3.45
C MET A 319 -18.14 -11.51 4.19
N ASN A 320 -19.24 -11.87 4.87
CA ASN A 320 -20.21 -11.00 5.52
C ASN A 320 -20.50 -9.72 4.73
N LEU A 321 -20.56 -9.86 3.40
CA LEU A 321 -20.57 -8.71 2.49
C LEU A 321 -21.93 -8.02 2.53
N ALA A 322 -23.01 -8.79 2.62
CA ALA A 322 -24.36 -8.26 2.78
C ALA A 322 -24.45 -7.42 4.05
N GLU A 323 -24.00 -7.95 5.20
CA GLU A 323 -24.02 -7.22 6.47
C GLU A 323 -23.20 -5.94 6.40
N LYS A 324 -22.00 -6.00 5.81
CA LYS A 324 -21.14 -4.82 5.64
C LYS A 324 -21.78 -3.76 4.74
N LEU A 325 -22.46 -4.16 3.66
CA LEU A 325 -23.17 -3.24 2.78
C LEU A 325 -24.39 -2.62 3.47
N HIS A 326 -25.12 -3.39 4.29
CA HIS A 326 -26.16 -2.85 5.17
C HIS A 326 -25.59 -1.83 6.16
N GLU A 327 -24.47 -2.15 6.80
CA GLU A 327 -23.80 -1.27 7.75
C GLU A 327 -23.33 0.03 7.09
N ILE A 328 -22.77 -0.03 5.87
CA ILE A 328 -22.39 1.15 5.08
C ILE A 328 -23.59 2.04 4.81
N SER A 329 -24.73 1.45 4.41
CA SER A 329 -25.96 2.20 4.16
C SER A 329 -26.49 2.86 5.43
N ALA A 330 -26.54 2.11 6.55
CA ALA A 330 -27.02 2.59 7.84
C ALA A 330 -26.13 3.69 8.43
N LYS A 331 -24.80 3.55 8.32
CA LYS A 331 -23.80 4.48 8.88
C LYS A 331 -23.34 5.54 7.88
N ARG A 332 -24.06 5.78 6.78
CA ARG A 332 -23.62 6.63 5.66
C ARG A 332 -23.07 8.01 6.08
N SER A 333 -23.68 8.66 7.06
CA SER A 333 -23.30 10.02 7.50
C SER A 333 -21.94 10.01 8.21
N ALA A 334 -21.70 9.02 9.08
CA ALA A 334 -20.43 8.86 9.79
C ALA A 334 -19.29 8.47 8.82
N LEU A 335 -19.62 7.69 7.78
CA LEU A 335 -18.65 7.19 6.79
C LEU A 335 -18.41 8.17 5.62
N GLY A 336 -19.13 9.30 5.56
CA GLY A 336 -19.04 10.25 4.44
C GLY A 336 -19.53 9.68 3.10
N VAL A 337 -20.44 8.71 3.14
CA VAL A 337 -21.00 8.02 1.96
C VAL A 337 -22.23 8.78 1.45
N SER A 338 -22.32 8.98 0.13
CA SER A 338 -23.43 9.69 -0.50
C SER A 338 -24.74 8.89 -0.42
N ARG A 339 -25.89 9.59 -0.52
CA ARG A 339 -27.21 8.91 -0.55
C ARG A 339 -27.32 7.93 -1.72
N GLY A 340 -26.76 8.26 -2.89
CA GLY A 340 -26.74 7.37 -4.06
C GLY A 340 -25.97 6.08 -3.77
N LYS A 341 -24.76 6.19 -3.22
CA LYS A 341 -23.93 5.03 -2.85
C LYS A 341 -24.54 4.20 -1.73
N ALA A 342 -25.21 4.81 -0.76
CA ALA A 342 -25.93 4.10 0.30
C ALA A 342 -27.13 3.30 -0.25
N ARG A 343 -27.90 3.87 -1.20
CA ARG A 343 -28.97 3.14 -1.90
C ARG A 343 -28.41 1.97 -2.71
N MET A 344 -27.33 2.20 -3.45
CA MET A 344 -26.62 1.15 -4.19
C MET A 344 -26.16 0.03 -3.24
N ALA A 345 -25.54 0.37 -2.10
CA ALA A 345 -25.12 -0.61 -1.11
C ALA A 345 -26.29 -1.50 -0.64
N LEU A 346 -27.45 -0.89 -0.37
CA LEU A 346 -28.65 -1.62 0.05
C LEU A 346 -29.20 -2.54 -1.04
N ALA A 347 -29.25 -2.08 -2.28
CA ALA A 347 -29.69 -2.90 -3.42
C ALA A 347 -28.75 -4.09 -3.63
N LEU A 348 -27.44 -3.85 -3.58
CA LEU A 348 -26.42 -4.91 -3.68
C LEU A 348 -26.55 -5.91 -2.54
N ALA A 349 -26.73 -5.44 -1.30
CA ALA A 349 -26.89 -6.29 -0.12
C ALA A 349 -28.08 -7.23 -0.29
N ARG A 350 -29.27 -6.70 -0.62
CA ARG A 350 -30.49 -7.50 -0.83
C ARG A 350 -30.34 -8.56 -1.91
N LYS A 351 -29.63 -8.23 -3.00
CA LYS A 351 -29.42 -9.18 -4.10
C LYS A 351 -28.54 -10.36 -3.71
N ILE A 352 -27.53 -10.12 -2.85
CA ILE A 352 -26.60 -11.16 -2.42
C ILE A 352 -27.02 -11.81 -1.09
N GLU A 353 -28.06 -11.30 -0.43
CA GLU A 353 -28.60 -11.82 0.82
C GLU A 353 -29.16 -13.23 0.64
N GLY A 354 -29.02 -14.07 1.67
CA GLY A 354 -29.47 -15.46 1.63
C GLY A 354 -28.65 -16.40 0.73
N GLN A 355 -27.69 -15.87 -0.04
CA GLN A 355 -26.68 -16.69 -0.71
C GLN A 355 -25.72 -17.21 0.35
N ALA A 356 -25.82 -18.51 0.69
CA ALA A 356 -25.08 -19.14 1.79
C ALA A 356 -23.56 -19.10 1.58
N PHE A 357 -22.88 -18.00 1.94
CA PHE A 357 -21.44 -17.84 1.73
C PHE A 357 -20.70 -17.05 2.80
#